data_AF-A0A5N1L9B8-F1
#
_entry.id   AF-A0A5N1L9B8-F1
#
_cell.length_a   1.000
_cell.length_b   1.000
_cell.length_c   1.000
_cell.angle_alpha   90.00
_cell.angle_beta   90.00
_cell.angle_gamma   90.00
#
_symmetry.space_group_name_H-M   'P 1'
#
loop_
_entity.id
_entity.type
_entity.pdbx_description
1 polymer ?
#
loop_
_entity_poly.entity_id
_entity_poly.type
_entity_poly.pdbx_seq_one_letter_code
_entity_poly.pdbx_strand_id
1 'polypeptide(L)'
;MLIGGVLLVFFFLLIPLLAFNGYLLRVIGTTVQGESEPPAWDDWGGLIVDGIKFSIVGLVYSIVPMVVIFGIGGTLIGLGGAAGESGGGIIAGFGLMAFLLLIPVLFLIYYIVPAALANMAVEGSLGAAFDFSLLKNVVLTSDYFIAVLMPIVVGIITNIISNVLAVTVIGLVLVPFVSYYGQVAVFRMFGTAFANQTNKNAQQVTGPTTSV
;
A
#
# COMPACT_ATOMS: atom_id res chain seq x y z
N MET A 1 -11.96 18.82 -4.29
CA MET A 1 -10.78 18.09 -4.82
C MET A 1 -9.46 18.87 -4.73
N LEU A 2 -9.44 20.21 -4.84
CA LEU A 2 -8.20 21.01 -4.72
C LEU A 2 -7.50 20.89 -3.36
N ILE A 3 -8.27 20.66 -2.29
CA ILE A 3 -7.76 20.51 -0.91
C ILE A 3 -6.69 19.42 -0.81
N GLY A 4 -6.90 18.27 -1.46
CA GLY A 4 -5.93 17.17 -1.41
C GLY A 4 -4.59 17.49 -2.07
N GLY A 5 -4.60 18.24 -3.18
CA GLY A 5 -3.36 18.74 -3.81
C GLY A 5 -2.59 19.73 -2.92
N VAL A 6 -3.30 20.58 -2.20
CA VAL A 6 -2.69 21.52 -1.23
C VAL A 6 -2.12 20.78 -0.02
N LEU A 7 -2.82 19.76 0.50
CA LEU A 7 -2.32 18.96 1.62
C LEU A 7 -1.02 18.23 1.29
N LEU A 8 -0.82 17.82 0.02
CA LEU A 8 0.44 17.24 -0.42
C LEU A 8 1.62 18.22 -0.37
N VAL A 9 1.39 19.54 -0.40
CA VAL A 9 2.46 20.54 -0.17
C VAL A 9 2.88 20.53 1.30
N PHE A 10 1.93 20.32 2.20
CA PHE A 10 2.13 20.28 3.65
C PHE A 10 2.37 18.86 4.19
N PHE A 11 2.74 17.89 3.33
CA PHE A 11 2.92 16.48 3.72
C PHE A 11 3.98 16.26 4.80
N PHE A 12 4.91 17.21 4.96
CA PHE A 12 5.94 17.20 6.01
C PHE A 12 5.34 17.41 7.41
N LEU A 13 4.11 17.90 7.50
CA LEU A 13 3.36 18.00 8.74
C LEU A 13 2.58 16.71 8.99
N LEU A 14 2.63 16.23 10.24
CA LEU A 14 1.99 14.97 10.63
C LEU A 14 0.46 14.97 10.41
N ILE A 15 -0.21 16.08 10.72
CA ILE A 15 -1.67 16.18 10.62
C ILE A 15 -2.16 16.10 9.15
N PRO A 16 -1.66 16.91 8.19
CA PRO A 16 -1.95 16.74 6.77
C PRO A 16 -1.66 15.35 6.23
N LEU A 17 -0.54 14.74 6.64
CA LEU A 17 -0.18 13.38 6.24
C LEU A 17 -1.22 12.36 6.68
N LEU A 18 -1.63 12.40 7.96
CA LEU A 18 -2.65 11.51 8.48
C LEU A 18 -3.99 11.73 7.79
N ALA A 19 -4.41 12.98 7.60
CA ALA A 19 -5.68 13.29 6.93
C ALA A 19 -5.70 12.73 5.49
N PHE A 20 -4.57 12.84 4.78
CA PHE A 20 -4.42 12.29 3.44
C PHE A 20 -4.48 10.76 3.41
N ASN A 21 -3.80 10.08 4.33
CA ASN A 21 -3.87 8.62 4.43
C ASN A 21 -5.29 8.13 4.74
N GLY A 22 -6.00 8.81 5.64
CA GLY A 22 -7.40 8.49 5.92
C GLY A 22 -8.32 8.75 4.73
N TYR A 23 -8.03 9.81 3.95
CA TYR A 23 -8.76 10.07 2.71
C TYR A 23 -8.56 8.94 1.70
N LEU A 24 -7.32 8.45 1.52
CA LEU A 24 -7.05 7.30 0.65
C LEU A 24 -7.77 6.03 1.11
N LEU A 25 -7.87 5.80 2.42
CA LEU A 25 -8.65 4.70 2.97
C LEU A 25 -10.14 4.85 2.64
N ARG A 26 -10.70 6.06 2.82
CA ARG A 26 -12.09 6.38 2.47
C ARG A 26 -12.35 6.17 0.98
N VAL A 27 -11.41 6.58 0.10
CA VAL A 27 -11.47 6.34 -1.34
C VAL A 27 -11.59 4.85 -1.66
N ILE A 28 -10.82 3.99 -0.99
CA ILE A 28 -10.95 2.55 -1.17
C ILE A 28 -12.36 2.10 -0.77
N GLY A 29 -12.81 2.47 0.43
CA GLY A 29 -14.10 2.06 0.97
C GLY A 29 -15.28 2.45 0.06
N THR A 30 -15.35 3.71 -0.37
CA THR A 30 -16.42 4.17 -1.27
C THR A 30 -16.34 3.51 -2.65
N THR A 31 -15.14 3.23 -3.14
CA THR A 31 -14.97 2.51 -4.41
C THR A 31 -15.46 1.07 -4.31
N VAL A 32 -15.21 0.39 -3.19
CA VAL A 32 -15.72 -0.96 -2.95
C VAL A 32 -17.25 -0.96 -2.86
N GLN A 33 -17.84 0.10 -2.31
CA GLN A 33 -19.30 0.30 -2.27
C GLN A 33 -19.91 0.66 -3.63
N GLY A 34 -19.10 0.88 -4.66
CA GLY A 34 -19.55 1.16 -6.02
C GLY A 34 -19.78 2.65 -6.32
N GLU A 35 -19.30 3.56 -5.48
CA GLU A 35 -19.43 5.00 -5.73
C GLU A 35 -18.54 5.46 -6.90
N SER A 36 -19.14 6.16 -7.85
CA SER A 36 -18.45 6.66 -9.06
C SER A 36 -17.60 7.90 -8.78
N GLU A 37 -17.94 8.68 -7.76
CA GLU A 37 -17.25 9.93 -7.43
C GLU A 37 -16.26 9.73 -6.27
N PRO A 38 -15.12 10.43 -6.24
CA PRO A 38 -14.26 10.47 -5.07
C PRO A 38 -14.97 11.13 -3.87
N PRO A 39 -14.73 10.65 -2.63
CA PRO A 39 -15.35 11.21 -1.44
C PRO A 39 -14.97 12.68 -1.22
N ALA A 40 -15.83 13.39 -0.48
CA ALA A 40 -15.57 14.74 -0.05
C ALA A 40 -14.48 14.80 1.04
N TRP A 41 -13.90 15.99 1.20
CA TRP A 41 -12.97 16.31 2.30
C TRP A 41 -13.76 16.87 3.48
N ASP A 42 -14.50 15.99 4.15
CA ASP A 42 -15.31 16.25 5.32
C ASP A 42 -14.93 15.30 6.46
N ASP A 43 -15.49 15.52 7.65
CA ASP A 43 -15.20 14.72 8.85
C ASP A 43 -13.69 14.52 9.06
N TRP A 44 -12.99 15.64 9.25
CA TRP A 44 -11.53 15.66 9.45
C TRP A 44 -11.09 14.81 10.65
N GLY A 45 -11.92 14.73 11.69
CA GLY A 45 -11.66 13.85 12.84
C GLY A 45 -11.60 12.39 12.43
N GLY A 46 -12.60 11.91 11.69
CA GLY A 46 -12.60 10.56 11.12
C GLY A 46 -11.42 10.33 10.18
N LEU A 47 -11.12 11.26 9.27
CA LEU A 47 -9.97 11.16 8.36
C LEU A 47 -8.64 11.02 9.11
N ILE A 48 -8.43 11.76 10.19
CA ILE A 48 -7.20 11.62 10.98
C ILE A 48 -7.12 10.26 11.66
N VAL A 49 -8.22 9.79 12.28
CA VAL A 49 -8.27 8.49 12.95
C VAL A 49 -8.01 7.35 11.96
N ASP A 50 -8.65 7.40 10.79
CA ASP A 50 -8.45 6.41 9.73
C ASP A 50 -7.06 6.51 9.12
N GLY A 51 -6.48 7.70 9.05
CA GLY A 51 -5.08 7.92 8.69
C GLY A 51 -4.10 7.27 9.67
N ILE A 52 -4.38 7.34 10.96
CA ILE A 52 -3.57 6.66 11.98
C ILE A 52 -3.65 5.15 11.78
N LYS A 53 -4.85 4.59 11.59
CA LYS A 53 -5.04 3.15 11.32
C LYS A 53 -4.29 2.73 10.05
N PHE A 54 -4.46 3.47 8.96
CA PHE A 54 -3.73 3.27 7.70
C PHE A 54 -2.22 3.22 7.92
N SER A 55 -1.69 4.22 8.64
CA SER A 55 -0.25 4.29 8.92
C SER A 55 0.21 3.13 9.80
N ILE A 56 -0.57 2.70 10.80
CA ILE A 56 -0.27 1.53 11.62
C ILE A 56 -0.18 0.26 10.75
N VAL A 57 -1.14 0.05 9.85
CA VAL A 57 -1.10 -1.10 8.92
C VAL A 57 0.18 -1.05 8.08
N GLY A 58 0.46 0.06 7.41
CA GLY A 58 1.68 0.22 6.61
C GLY A 58 2.96 0.00 7.42
N LEU A 59 3.01 0.49 8.67
CA LEU A 59 4.14 0.29 9.57
C LEU A 59 4.29 -1.16 10.00
N VAL A 60 3.23 -1.86 10.40
CA VAL A 60 3.31 -3.27 10.82
C VAL A 60 3.78 -4.15 9.66
N TYR A 61 3.21 -3.96 8.46
CA TYR A 61 3.60 -4.72 7.27
C TYR A 61 5.03 -4.43 6.80
N SER A 62 5.60 -3.26 7.11
CA SER A 62 6.98 -2.91 6.73
C SER A 62 8.01 -3.22 7.80
N ILE A 63 7.74 -2.89 9.07
CA ILE A 63 8.69 -3.04 10.18
C ILE A 63 8.95 -4.52 10.45
N VAL A 64 7.93 -5.38 10.46
CA VAL A 64 8.10 -6.79 10.84
C VAL A 64 9.11 -7.50 9.93
N PRO A 65 8.99 -7.46 8.58
CA PRO A 65 9.99 -8.03 7.69
C PRO A 65 11.37 -7.37 7.81
N MET A 66 11.41 -6.05 7.98
CA MET A 66 12.66 -5.29 8.10
C MET A 66 13.44 -5.72 9.33
N VAL A 67 12.80 -5.80 10.51
CA VAL A 67 13.45 -6.22 11.74
C VAL A 67 14.06 -7.62 11.60
N VAL A 68 13.36 -8.54 10.94
CA VAL A 68 13.88 -9.89 10.68
C VAL A 68 15.13 -9.85 9.79
N ILE A 69 15.07 -9.15 8.65
CA ILE A 69 16.19 -9.09 7.70
C ILE A 69 17.40 -8.37 8.31
N PHE A 70 17.18 -7.21 8.94
CA PHE A 70 18.25 -6.45 9.59
C PHE A 70 18.82 -7.19 10.79
N GLY A 71 18.00 -7.89 11.57
CA GLY A 71 18.44 -8.73 12.67
C GLY A 71 19.36 -9.86 12.18
N ILE A 72 18.95 -10.61 11.16
CA ILE A 72 19.74 -11.71 10.59
C ILE A 72 21.01 -11.17 9.92
N GLY A 73 20.89 -10.21 9.01
CA GLY A 73 22.00 -9.65 8.26
C GLY A 73 23.03 -8.97 9.17
N GLY A 74 22.57 -8.15 10.12
CA GLY A 74 23.42 -7.50 11.10
C GLY A 74 24.14 -8.49 12.01
N THR A 75 23.45 -9.54 12.48
CA THR A 75 24.08 -10.58 13.30
C THR A 75 25.17 -11.32 12.53
N LEU A 76 24.91 -11.71 11.28
CA LEU A 76 25.89 -12.41 10.45
C LEU A 76 27.11 -11.53 10.13
N ILE A 77 26.91 -10.24 9.88
CA ILE A 77 28.02 -9.29 9.70
C ILE A 77 28.85 -9.17 10.97
N GLY A 78 28.20 -9.02 12.14
CA GLY A 78 28.89 -8.93 13.43
C GLY A 78 29.70 -10.19 13.75
N LEU A 79 29.10 -11.37 13.54
CA LEU A 79 29.79 -12.66 13.72
C LEU A 79 30.96 -12.84 12.74
N GLY A 80 30.80 -12.42 11.48
CA GLY A 80 31.87 -12.44 10.49
C GLY A 80 33.04 -11.54 10.88
N GLY A 81 32.76 -10.35 11.44
CA GLY A 81 33.79 -9.47 11.99
C GLY A 81 34.52 -10.09 13.19
N ALA A 82 33.80 -10.79 14.07
CA ALA A 82 34.38 -11.44 15.25
C ALA A 82 35.22 -12.70 14.92
N ALA A 83 34.91 -13.39 13.82
CA ALA A 83 35.57 -14.63 13.42
C ALA A 83 36.95 -14.45 12.75
N GLY A 84 37.31 -13.22 12.35
CA GLY A 84 38.63 -12.90 11.78
C GLY A 84 38.94 -13.58 10.44
N GLU A 85 40.23 -13.80 10.14
CA GLU A 85 40.71 -14.27 8.83
C GLU A 85 40.33 -15.72 8.49
N SER A 86 40.00 -16.55 9.48
CA SER A 86 39.58 -17.95 9.34
C SER A 86 38.11 -18.11 8.92
N GLY A 87 37.71 -17.42 7.85
CA GLY A 87 36.37 -17.56 7.24
C GLY A 87 35.35 -16.48 7.61
N GLY A 88 35.74 -15.46 8.39
CA GLY A 88 34.85 -14.34 8.76
C GLY A 88 34.28 -13.57 7.56
N GLY A 89 35.06 -13.46 6.48
CA GLY A 89 34.60 -12.84 5.22
C GLY A 89 33.41 -13.56 4.57
N ILE A 90 33.34 -14.90 4.68
CA ILE A 90 32.22 -15.69 4.13
C ILE A 90 30.95 -15.43 4.95
N ILE A 91 31.06 -15.42 6.28
CA ILE A 91 29.94 -15.19 7.20
C ILE A 91 29.39 -13.76 7.02
N ALA A 92 30.27 -12.76 6.97
CA ALA A 92 29.88 -11.38 6.70
C ALA A 92 29.27 -11.23 5.29
N GLY A 93 29.79 -11.97 4.30
CA GLY A 93 29.23 -12.05 2.96
C GLY A 93 27.78 -12.55 2.94
N PHE A 94 27.45 -13.58 3.73
CA PHE A 94 26.06 -14.03 3.89
C PHE A 94 25.18 -12.98 4.57
N GLY A 95 25.72 -12.23 5.53
CA GLY A 95 24.99 -11.12 6.15
C GLY A 95 24.66 -10.00 5.17
N LEU A 96 25.59 -9.67 4.26
CA LEU A 96 25.32 -8.72 3.18
C LEU A 96 24.29 -9.26 2.18
N MET A 97 24.41 -10.55 1.82
CA MET A 97 23.47 -11.22 0.92
C MET A 97 22.03 -11.23 1.48
N ALA A 98 21.87 -11.33 2.80
CA ALA A 98 20.57 -11.27 3.45
C ALA A 98 19.80 -9.97 3.14
N PHE A 99 20.49 -8.84 2.92
CA PHE A 99 19.84 -7.59 2.54
C PHE A 99 19.27 -7.61 1.12
N LEU A 100 19.70 -8.52 0.24
CA LEU A 100 19.04 -8.68 -1.06
C LEU A 100 17.60 -9.17 -0.93
N LEU A 101 17.25 -9.81 0.20
CA LEU A 101 15.86 -10.20 0.51
C LEU A 101 14.94 -8.99 0.70
N LEU A 102 15.48 -7.78 0.88
CA LEU A 102 14.68 -6.56 0.93
C LEU A 102 13.91 -6.33 -0.38
N ILE A 103 14.51 -6.66 -1.52
CA ILE A 103 13.87 -6.47 -2.83
C ILE A 103 12.54 -7.25 -2.92
N PRO A 104 12.51 -8.58 -2.79
CA PRO A 104 11.25 -9.32 -2.84
C PRO A 104 10.29 -8.95 -1.70
N VAL A 105 10.81 -8.56 -0.52
CA VAL A 105 9.96 -8.09 0.59
C VAL A 105 9.25 -6.78 0.25
N LEU A 106 9.91 -5.82 -0.40
CA LEU A 106 9.28 -4.58 -0.84
C LEU A 106 8.16 -4.85 -1.86
N PHE A 107 8.38 -5.78 -2.79
CA PHE A 107 7.33 -6.23 -3.71
C PHE A 107 6.17 -6.90 -2.97
N LEU A 108 6.46 -7.71 -1.96
CA LEU A 108 5.42 -8.36 -1.14
C LEU A 108 4.58 -7.32 -0.37
N ILE A 109 5.21 -6.30 0.22
CA ILE A 109 4.54 -5.20 0.91
C ILE A 109 3.65 -4.45 -0.08
N TYR A 110 4.19 -4.06 -1.25
CA TYR A 110 3.43 -3.39 -2.29
C TYR A 110 2.20 -4.20 -2.74
N TYR A 111 2.33 -5.54 -2.78
CA TYR A 111 1.28 -6.44 -3.21
C TYR A 111 0.19 -6.67 -2.16
N ILE A 112 0.55 -6.82 -0.89
CA ILE A 112 -0.37 -7.22 0.19
C ILE A 112 -1.06 -6.02 0.83
N VAL A 113 -0.34 -4.91 1.06
CA VAL A 113 -0.87 -3.76 1.83
C VAL A 113 -2.17 -3.19 1.23
N PRO A 114 -2.34 -3.04 -0.09
CA PRO A 114 -3.59 -2.53 -0.64
C PRO A 114 -4.80 -3.41 -0.33
N ALA A 115 -4.66 -4.75 -0.37
CA ALA A 115 -5.73 -5.67 0.02
C ALA A 115 -6.05 -5.59 1.53
N ALA A 116 -5.03 -5.46 2.38
CA ALA A 116 -5.22 -5.24 3.82
C ALA A 116 -5.99 -3.96 4.11
N LEU A 117 -5.61 -2.86 3.44
CA LEU A 117 -6.30 -1.58 3.57
C LEU A 117 -7.73 -1.64 3.03
N ALA A 118 -7.97 -2.36 1.94
CA ALA A 118 -9.31 -2.56 1.40
C ALA A 118 -10.22 -3.33 2.37
N ASN A 119 -9.73 -4.43 2.94
CA ASN A 119 -10.51 -5.18 3.93
C ASN A 119 -10.81 -4.32 5.18
N MET A 120 -9.82 -3.56 5.65
CA MET A 120 -10.01 -2.60 6.75
C MET A 120 -11.04 -1.51 6.43
N ALA A 121 -11.05 -1.01 5.19
CA ALA A 121 -12.01 0.00 4.76
C ALA A 121 -13.45 -0.56 4.70
N VAL A 122 -13.60 -1.84 4.36
CA VAL A 122 -14.90 -2.52 4.28
C VAL A 122 -15.45 -2.87 5.66
N GLU A 123 -14.61 -3.47 6.52
CA GLU A 123 -15.05 -3.90 7.86
C GLU A 123 -15.01 -2.78 8.90
N GLY A 124 -14.33 -1.67 8.63
CA GLY A 124 -14.22 -0.52 9.54
C GLY A 124 -13.37 -0.77 10.78
N SER A 125 -12.68 -1.91 10.88
CA SER A 125 -11.85 -2.30 12.02
C SER A 125 -10.38 -2.46 11.65
N LEU A 126 -9.47 -2.03 12.54
CA LEU A 126 -8.02 -2.18 12.31
C LEU A 126 -7.60 -3.65 12.20
N GLY A 127 -8.26 -4.54 12.96
CA GLY A 127 -7.97 -5.98 12.97
C GLY A 127 -8.23 -6.66 11.63
N ALA A 128 -9.22 -6.17 10.86
CA ALA A 128 -9.54 -6.69 9.53
C ALA A 128 -8.38 -6.56 8.53
N ALA A 129 -7.48 -5.58 8.73
CA ALA A 129 -6.27 -5.46 7.92
C ALA A 129 -5.34 -6.68 8.05
N PHE A 130 -5.46 -7.46 9.12
CA PHE A 130 -4.58 -8.59 9.44
C PHE A 130 -5.29 -9.95 9.34
N ASP A 131 -6.45 -10.01 8.68
CA ASP A 131 -7.10 -11.29 8.38
C ASP A 131 -6.35 -12.02 7.27
N PHE A 132 -5.33 -12.79 7.67
CA PHE A 132 -4.48 -13.53 6.74
C PHE A 132 -5.24 -14.60 5.93
N SER A 133 -6.34 -15.14 6.48
CA SER A 133 -7.14 -16.15 5.78
C SER A 133 -7.88 -15.53 4.60
N LEU A 134 -8.53 -14.39 4.82
CA LEU A 134 -9.17 -13.63 3.74
C LEU A 134 -8.12 -13.11 2.74
N LEU A 135 -7.05 -12.49 3.24
CA LEU A 135 -6.01 -11.91 2.39
C LEU A 135 -5.41 -12.95 1.47
N LYS A 136 -5.06 -14.14 1.97
CA LYS A 136 -4.50 -15.22 1.16
C LYS A 136 -5.43 -15.60 -0.01
N ASN A 137 -6.74 -15.65 0.21
CA ASN A 137 -7.70 -15.98 -0.84
C ASN A 137 -7.79 -14.89 -1.91
N VAL A 138 -7.70 -13.61 -1.51
CA VAL A 138 -7.73 -12.48 -2.45
C VAL A 138 -6.41 -12.37 -3.22
N VAL A 139 -5.28 -12.31 -2.50
CA VAL A 139 -3.98 -12.03 -3.08
C VAL A 139 -3.43 -13.15 -3.97
N LEU A 140 -3.93 -14.38 -3.83
CA LEU A 140 -3.50 -15.50 -4.69
C LEU A 140 -4.28 -15.59 -6.01
N THR A 141 -5.25 -14.70 -6.26
CA THR A 141 -6.04 -14.75 -7.50
C THR A 141 -5.35 -14.00 -8.64
N SER A 142 -5.39 -14.55 -9.86
CA SER A 142 -4.80 -13.94 -11.06
C SER A 142 -5.39 -12.56 -11.38
N ASP A 143 -6.68 -12.37 -11.13
CA ASP A 143 -7.36 -11.09 -11.34
C ASP A 143 -6.80 -9.98 -10.45
N TYR A 144 -6.55 -10.29 -9.18
CA TYR A 144 -5.91 -9.36 -8.25
C TYR A 144 -4.47 -9.07 -8.69
N PHE A 145 -3.72 -10.10 -9.11
CA PHE A 145 -2.36 -9.92 -9.61
C PHE A 145 -2.29 -8.94 -10.78
N ILE A 146 -3.16 -9.09 -11.78
CA ILE A 146 -3.25 -8.18 -12.94
C ILE A 146 -3.64 -6.77 -12.47
N ALA A 147 -4.58 -6.66 -11.54
CA ALA A 147 -5.03 -5.37 -11.03
C ALA A 147 -3.93 -4.59 -10.30
N VAL A 148 -3.01 -5.27 -9.61
CA VAL A 148 -1.86 -4.63 -8.94
C VAL A 148 -0.83 -4.07 -9.93
N LEU A 149 -0.78 -4.57 -11.17
CA LEU A 149 0.12 -4.03 -12.19
C LEU A 149 -0.36 -2.69 -12.76
N MET A 150 -1.67 -2.45 -12.77
CA MET A 150 -2.25 -1.26 -13.38
C MET A 150 -1.84 0.05 -12.68
N PRO A 151 -1.78 0.12 -11.33
CA PRO A 151 -1.17 1.24 -10.61
C PRO A 151 0.27 1.57 -11.01
N ILE A 152 1.07 0.59 -11.44
CA ILE A 152 2.45 0.84 -11.92
C ILE A 152 2.40 1.69 -13.18
N VAL A 153 1.50 1.38 -14.12
CA VAL A 153 1.32 2.16 -15.35
C VAL A 153 0.87 3.59 -15.03
N VAL A 154 -0.11 3.75 -14.14
CA VAL A 154 -0.56 5.07 -13.68
C VAL A 154 0.59 5.83 -13.02
N GLY A 155 1.37 5.18 -12.15
CA GLY A 155 2.53 5.77 -11.49
C GLY A 155 3.57 6.27 -12.49
N ILE A 156 3.88 5.50 -13.53
CA ILE A 156 4.80 5.91 -14.61
C ILE A 156 4.25 7.14 -15.34
N ILE A 157 2.96 7.15 -15.71
CA ILE A 157 2.33 8.28 -16.40
C ILE A 157 2.37 9.54 -15.52
N THR A 158 1.95 9.43 -14.25
CA THR A 158 1.97 10.53 -13.27
C THR A 158 3.39 11.05 -13.08
N ASN A 159 4.40 10.17 -13.04
CA ASN A 159 5.80 10.55 -12.88
C ASN A 159 6.32 11.30 -14.12
N ILE A 160 6.03 10.82 -15.33
CA ILE A 160 6.41 11.51 -16.58
C ILE A 160 5.78 12.90 -16.63
N ILE A 161 4.46 13.00 -16.39
CA ILE A 161 3.75 14.28 -16.39
C ILE A 161 4.36 15.24 -15.35
N SER A 162 4.66 14.74 -14.16
CA SER A 162 5.26 15.54 -13.08
C SER A 162 6.64 16.07 -13.45
N ASN A 163 7.50 15.25 -14.07
CA ASN A 163 8.82 15.70 -14.54
C ASN A 163 8.73 16.74 -15.65
N VAL A 164 7.81 16.58 -16.60
CA VAL A 164 7.58 17.57 -17.66
C VAL A 164 7.11 18.91 -17.06
N LEU A 165 6.17 18.87 -16.12
CA LEU A 165 5.69 20.07 -15.42
C LEU A 165 6.80 20.76 -14.63
N ALA A 166 7.67 20.00 -13.96
CA ALA A 166 8.75 20.51 -13.13
C ALA A 166 9.80 21.35 -13.90
N VAL A 167 9.82 21.29 -15.24
CA VAL A 167 10.69 22.14 -16.08
C VAL A 167 10.35 23.63 -15.94
N THR A 168 9.11 23.96 -15.60
CA THR A 168 8.64 25.34 -15.46
C THR A 168 8.28 25.67 -14.00
N VAL A 169 8.48 26.92 -13.60
CA VAL A 169 8.11 27.39 -12.25
C VAL A 169 6.59 27.22 -12.01
N ILE A 170 5.77 27.48 -13.03
CA ILE A 170 4.31 27.29 -12.96
C ILE A 170 3.96 25.80 -12.85
N GLY A 171 4.59 24.94 -13.63
CA GLY A 171 4.33 23.51 -13.59
C GLY A 171 4.74 22.87 -12.25
N LEU A 172 5.76 23.39 -11.57
CA LEU A 172 6.15 22.97 -10.22
C LEU A 172 4.99 23.11 -9.22
N VAL A 173 4.17 24.16 -9.35
CA VAL A 173 2.95 24.35 -8.53
C VAL A 173 1.87 23.31 -8.84
N LEU A 174 1.85 22.75 -10.06
CA LEU A 174 0.86 21.76 -10.49
C LEU A 174 1.26 20.32 -10.14
N VAL A 175 2.54 20.03 -9.87
CA VAL A 175 3.03 18.69 -9.54
C VAL A 175 2.28 18.04 -8.35
N PRO A 176 2.02 18.74 -7.23
CA PRO A 176 1.25 18.17 -6.12
C PRO A 176 -0.17 17.75 -6.54
N PHE A 177 -0.82 18.51 -7.42
CA PHE A 177 -2.17 18.20 -7.89
C PHE A 177 -2.18 16.95 -8.78
N VAL A 178 -1.22 16.84 -9.70
CA VAL A 178 -1.07 15.65 -10.55
C VAL A 178 -0.79 14.41 -9.70
N SER A 179 0.07 14.54 -8.69
CA SER A 179 0.39 13.47 -7.74
C SER A 179 -0.83 13.05 -6.94
N TYR A 180 -1.64 14.00 -6.48
CA TYR A 180 -2.89 13.74 -5.77
C TYR A 180 -3.86 12.91 -6.62
N TYR A 181 -4.15 13.34 -7.86
CA TYR A 181 -5.07 12.61 -8.74
C TYR A 181 -4.53 11.23 -9.11
N GLY A 182 -3.22 11.10 -9.32
CA GLY A 182 -2.58 9.80 -9.54
C GLY A 182 -2.79 8.84 -8.37
N GLN A 183 -2.57 9.31 -7.13
CA GLN A 183 -2.78 8.51 -5.92
C GLN A 183 -4.25 8.10 -5.75
N VAL A 184 -5.19 9.01 -5.94
CA VAL A 184 -6.63 8.67 -5.87
C VAL A 184 -6.99 7.62 -6.90
N ALA A 185 -6.51 7.75 -8.15
CA ALA A 185 -6.74 6.76 -9.20
C ALA A 185 -6.21 5.38 -8.80
N VAL A 186 -4.96 5.31 -8.30
CA VAL A 186 -4.34 4.07 -7.82
C VAL A 186 -5.17 3.41 -6.72
N PHE A 187 -5.61 4.16 -5.72
CA PHE A 187 -6.39 3.62 -4.60
C PHE A 187 -7.79 3.17 -5.01
N ARG A 188 -8.43 3.86 -5.97
CA ARG A 188 -9.67 3.36 -6.58
C ARG A 188 -9.45 2.03 -7.31
N MET A 189 -8.34 1.89 -8.03
CA MET A 189 -8.04 0.64 -8.76
C MET A 189 -7.88 -0.54 -7.80
N PHE A 190 -7.22 -0.33 -6.66
CA PHE A 190 -7.13 -1.34 -5.60
C PHE A 190 -8.50 -1.69 -4.99
N GLY A 191 -9.34 -0.67 -4.72
CA GLY A 191 -10.71 -0.90 -4.24
C GLY A 191 -11.56 -1.71 -5.21
N THR A 192 -11.55 -1.36 -6.50
CA THR A 192 -12.28 -2.10 -7.54
C THR A 192 -11.80 -3.55 -7.65
N ALA A 193 -10.48 -3.78 -7.58
CA ALA A 193 -9.91 -5.13 -7.63
C ALA A 193 -10.40 -6.00 -6.46
N PHE A 194 -10.38 -5.44 -5.26
CA PHE A 194 -10.86 -6.11 -4.05
C PHE A 194 -12.36 -6.41 -4.12
N ALA A 195 -13.18 -5.45 -4.56
CA ALA A 195 -14.62 -5.61 -4.70
C ALA A 195 -14.98 -6.72 -5.69
N ASN A 196 -14.33 -6.75 -6.85
CA ASN A 196 -14.56 -7.76 -7.88
C ASN A 196 -14.28 -9.18 -7.37
N GLN A 197 -13.21 -9.37 -6.59
CA GLN A 197 -12.87 -10.69 -6.07
C GLN A 197 -13.83 -11.14 -4.97
N THR A 198 -14.19 -10.24 -4.07
CA THR A 198 -15.09 -10.54 -2.95
C THR A 198 -16.50 -10.88 -3.45
N ASN A 199 -16.99 -10.15 -4.46
CA ASN A 199 -18.29 -10.40 -5.09
C ASN A 199 -18.33 -11.76 -5.82
N LYS A 200 -17.25 -12.14 -6.52
CA LYS A 200 -17.14 -13.46 -7.17
C LYS A 200 -17.20 -14.60 -6.13
N ASN A 201 -16.50 -14.44 -5.01
CA ASN A 201 -16.50 -15.43 -3.93
C ASN A 201 -17.89 -15.58 -3.29
N ALA A 202 -18.59 -14.47 -3.04
CA ALA A 202 -19.96 -14.49 -2.49
C ALA A 202 -20.95 -15.23 -3.42
N GLN A 203 -20.85 -15.00 -4.73
CA GLN A 203 -21.71 -15.67 -5.73
C GLN A 203 -21.44 -17.18 -5.83
N GLN A 204 -20.19 -17.64 -5.62
CA GLN A 204 -19.86 -19.07 -5.59
C GLN A 204 -20.43 -19.79 -4.37
N VAL A 205 -20.51 -19.12 -3.21
CA VAL A 205 -21.09 -19.69 -1.98
C VAL A 205 -22.62 -19.79 -2.06
N THR A 206 -23.27 -18.92 -2.82
CA THR A 206 -24.73 -18.92 -3.04
C THR A 206 -25.18 -19.68 -4.31
N GLY A 207 -24.28 -20.42 -4.96
CA GLY A 207 -24.61 -21.25 -6.13
C GLY A 207 -25.69 -22.30 -5.79
N PRO A 208 -26.54 -22.70 -6.76
CA PRO A 208 -27.79 -23.39 -6.49
C PRO A 208 -27.53 -24.69 -5.73
N THR A 209 -28.23 -24.90 -4.61
CA THR A 209 -28.46 -26.23 -4.08
C THR A 209 -29.02 -27.07 -5.22
N THR A 210 -28.19 -27.88 -5.86
CA THR A 210 -28.60 -28.89 -6.80
C THR A 210 -29.53 -29.84 -6.05
N SER A 211 -30.83 -29.62 -6.18
CA SER A 211 -31.83 -30.65 -5.98
C SER A 211 -31.64 -31.69 -7.09
N VAL A 212 -30.89 -32.74 -6.78
CA VAL A 212 -30.95 -34.03 -7.50
C VAL A 212 -31.05 -35.12 -6.45
#